data_AF-A0A256XBD4-F1
#
_entry.id   AF-A0A256XBD4-F1
#
_cell.length_a   1.000
_cell.length_b   1.000
_cell.length_c   1.000
_cell.angle_alpha   90.00
_cell.angle_beta   90.00
_cell.angle_gamma   90.00
#
_symmetry.space_group_name_H-M   'P 1'
#
loop_
_entity.id
_entity.type
_entity.pdbx_description
1 polymer ?
#
loop_
_entity_poly.entity_id
_entity_poly.type
_entity_poly.pdbx_seq_one_letter_code
_entity_poly.pdbx_strand_id
1 'polypeptide(L)'
;MTLRKSFSTVTHRMVIAPSSYEEIFEAAVRKSQKIAATSLYRNLGYHKKVEIRRIESANRYVVKRLKDIALTTPFLKELHPFYKELLSVLIDIDSLKKSVSRIYRASSIVNKISRECIRKVRQSKDHNSIIKHRRSYFGRLKSILKKLDKDFKVVRKAQLDMLKLPDVRPEIFTVVVAGPPNVGKSSLIRAITKAKPRTTGYPRVKAFSRFDNFHV
;
A
#
# COMPACT_ATOMS: atom_id res chain seq x y z
N MET A 1 8.17 -1.46 28.13
CA MET A 1 8.53 -2.56 27.23
C MET A 1 7.58 -2.53 26.04
N THR A 2 7.99 -1.92 24.93
CA THR A 2 7.07 -1.62 23.81
C THR A 2 6.79 -2.91 23.05
N LEU A 3 5.57 -3.43 23.17
CA LEU A 3 5.05 -4.56 22.40
C LEU A 3 5.31 -4.30 20.91
N ARG A 4 6.39 -4.88 20.37
CA ARG A 4 6.68 -4.81 18.94
C ARG A 4 5.58 -5.62 18.26
N LYS A 5 4.76 -4.95 17.45
CA LYS A 5 3.62 -5.59 16.78
C LYS A 5 4.08 -6.85 16.06
N SER A 6 3.34 -7.95 16.26
CA SER A 6 3.52 -9.18 15.49
C SER A 6 3.52 -8.88 13.99
N PHE A 7 4.39 -9.55 13.23
CA PHE A 7 4.54 -9.31 11.79
C PHE A 7 3.21 -9.49 11.05
N SER A 8 2.41 -10.49 11.45
CA SER A 8 1.02 -10.69 11.01
C SER A 8 0.08 -9.50 11.25
N THR A 9 0.23 -8.79 12.37
CA THR A 9 -0.60 -7.62 12.68
C THR A 9 -0.28 -6.45 11.75
N VAL A 10 0.98 -6.34 11.33
CA VAL A 10 1.43 -5.28 10.43
C VAL A 10 1.02 -5.57 8.99
N THR A 11 1.18 -6.81 8.52
CA THR A 11 0.82 -7.20 7.15
C THR A 11 -0.68 -7.21 6.91
N HIS A 12 -1.52 -7.55 7.90
CA HIS A 12 -2.99 -7.54 7.74
C HIS A 12 -3.57 -6.14 7.48
N ARG A 13 -2.93 -5.07 7.99
CA ARG A 13 -3.39 -3.69 7.80
C ARG A 13 -2.80 -3.03 6.55
N MET A 14 -1.92 -3.74 5.85
CA MET A 14 -1.20 -3.24 4.69
C MET A 14 -2.13 -3.12 3.48
N VAL A 15 -2.26 -1.91 2.96
CA VAL A 15 -3.02 -1.68 1.73
C VAL A 15 -2.10 -1.87 0.54
N ILE A 16 -2.38 -2.93 -0.24
CA ILE A 16 -1.54 -3.31 -1.37
C ILE A 16 -1.59 -2.21 -2.45
N ALA A 17 -0.41 -1.84 -2.96
CA ALA A 17 -0.25 -0.91 -4.08
C ALA A 17 -0.88 -1.51 -5.35
N PRO A 18 -1.52 -0.69 -6.21
CA PRO A 18 -2.17 -1.19 -7.42
C PRO A 18 -1.15 -1.79 -8.39
N SER A 19 -1.60 -2.63 -9.31
CA SER A 19 -0.75 -3.16 -10.39
C SER A 19 -0.44 -2.10 -11.47
N SER A 20 -1.36 -1.17 -11.68
CA SER A 20 -1.27 -0.06 -12.64
C SER A 20 -1.87 1.20 -12.04
N TYR A 21 -1.34 2.36 -12.43
CA TYR A 21 -1.89 3.67 -12.09
C TYR A 21 -3.37 3.85 -12.51
N GLU A 22 -3.83 3.09 -13.51
CA GLU A 22 -5.18 3.13 -14.06
C GLU A 22 -6.23 2.72 -13.04
N GLU A 23 -5.94 1.74 -12.17
CA GLU A 23 -6.86 1.27 -11.14
C GLU A 23 -7.32 2.44 -10.23
N ILE A 24 -6.36 3.24 -9.77
CA ILE A 24 -6.63 4.42 -8.93
C ILE A 24 -7.33 5.50 -9.75
N PHE A 25 -6.87 5.74 -10.98
CA PHE A 25 -7.42 6.80 -11.83
C PHE A 25 -8.89 6.55 -12.18
N GLU A 26 -9.23 5.35 -12.64
CA GLU A 26 -10.59 4.99 -13.00
C GLU A 26 -11.51 4.99 -11.80
N ALA A 27 -11.07 4.48 -10.64
CA ALA A 27 -11.86 4.54 -9.42
C ALA A 27 -12.14 5.99 -8.98
N ALA A 28 -11.19 6.91 -9.18
CA ALA A 28 -11.40 8.34 -8.94
C ALA A 28 -12.42 8.94 -9.91
N VAL A 29 -12.34 8.61 -11.21
CA VAL A 29 -13.30 9.04 -12.24
C VAL A 29 -14.70 8.53 -11.93
N ARG A 30 -14.86 7.24 -11.62
CA ARG A 30 -16.15 6.64 -11.24
C ARG A 30 -16.75 7.33 -10.01
N LYS A 31 -15.96 7.60 -8.98
CA LYS A 31 -16.42 8.34 -7.78
C LYS A 31 -16.82 9.79 -8.08
N SER A 32 -16.17 10.43 -9.03
CA SER A 32 -16.57 11.75 -9.51
C SER A 32 -17.88 11.69 -10.29
N GLN A 33 -18.06 10.72 -11.18
CA GLN A 33 -19.25 10.60 -12.02
C GLN A 33 -20.53 10.35 -11.22
N LYS A 34 -20.43 9.65 -10.08
CA LYS A 34 -21.56 9.44 -9.14
C LYS A 34 -22.16 10.72 -8.58
N ILE A 35 -21.47 11.87 -8.69
CA ILE A 35 -22.01 13.16 -8.28
C ILE A 35 -22.96 13.66 -9.37
N ALA A 36 -24.25 13.44 -9.12
CA ALA A 36 -25.34 13.83 -10.01
C ALA A 36 -25.66 15.33 -9.92
N ALA A 37 -26.14 15.86 -11.05
CA ALA A 37 -26.76 17.17 -11.12
C ALA A 37 -28.28 17.02 -10.89
N THR A 38 -28.69 16.92 -9.63
CA THR A 38 -30.08 16.70 -9.20
C THR A 38 -31.04 17.88 -9.46
N SER A 39 -30.55 19.11 -9.66
CA SER A 39 -31.41 20.28 -9.78
C SER A 39 -31.85 20.55 -11.22
N LEU A 40 -33.14 20.87 -11.38
CA LEU A 40 -33.78 21.32 -12.63
C LEU A 40 -33.34 22.75 -13.02
N TYR A 41 -33.06 23.62 -12.03
CA TYR A 41 -32.60 24.99 -12.26
C TYR A 41 -31.08 25.09 -12.22
N ARG A 42 -30.45 25.07 -13.40
CA ARG A 42 -29.00 24.97 -13.54
C ARG A 42 -28.35 26.33 -13.81
N ASN A 43 -28.38 27.23 -12.82
CA ASN A 43 -27.60 28.46 -12.90
C ASN A 43 -26.08 28.16 -12.85
N LEU A 44 -25.26 29.13 -13.25
CA LEU A 44 -23.79 28.96 -13.27
C LEU A 44 -23.22 28.57 -11.89
N GLY A 45 -23.78 29.14 -10.82
CA GLY A 45 -23.39 28.82 -9.45
C GLY A 45 -23.61 27.35 -9.08
N TYR A 46 -24.72 26.76 -9.54
CA TYR A 46 -25.00 25.35 -9.39
C TYR A 46 -23.97 24.47 -10.12
N HIS A 47 -23.67 24.79 -11.38
CA HIS A 47 -22.64 24.07 -12.14
C HIS A 47 -21.27 24.12 -11.48
N LYS A 48 -20.85 25.28 -10.96
CA LYS A 48 -19.61 25.41 -10.18
C LYS A 48 -19.61 24.47 -8.97
N LYS A 49 -20.70 24.46 -8.19
CA LYS A 49 -20.81 23.60 -6.99
C LYS A 49 -20.69 22.11 -7.34
N VAL A 50 -21.38 21.65 -8.38
CA VAL A 50 -21.32 20.25 -8.84
C VAL A 50 -19.91 19.86 -9.28
N GLU A 51 -19.27 20.69 -10.11
CA GLU A 51 -17.94 20.40 -10.67
C GLU A 51 -16.82 20.49 -9.61
N ILE A 52 -16.97 21.38 -8.61
CA ILE A 52 -16.09 21.41 -7.44
C ILE A 52 -16.23 20.11 -6.64
N ARG A 53 -17.45 19.67 -6.32
CA ARG A 53 -17.68 18.40 -5.59
C ARG A 53 -17.09 17.21 -6.33
N ARG A 54 -17.17 17.20 -7.67
CA ARG A 54 -16.56 16.18 -8.55
C ARG A 54 -15.04 16.11 -8.36
N ILE A 55 -14.37 17.26 -8.39
CA ILE A 55 -12.92 17.36 -8.14
C ILE A 55 -12.59 16.92 -6.71
N GLU A 56 -13.35 17.38 -5.71
CA GLU A 56 -13.11 17.07 -4.30
C GLU A 56 -13.28 15.58 -3.99
N SER A 57 -14.29 14.92 -4.55
CA SER A 57 -14.55 13.48 -4.40
C SER A 57 -13.40 12.65 -4.95
N ALA A 58 -12.96 12.95 -6.18
CA ALA A 58 -11.80 12.30 -6.78
C ALA A 58 -10.53 12.55 -5.96
N ASN A 59 -10.26 13.80 -5.57
CA ASN A 59 -9.09 14.17 -4.77
C ASN A 59 -9.05 13.43 -3.43
N ARG A 60 -10.16 13.42 -2.69
CA ARG A 60 -10.29 12.74 -1.39
C ARG A 60 -9.95 11.26 -1.52
N TYR A 61 -10.48 10.59 -2.55
CA TYR A 61 -10.20 9.19 -2.80
C TYR A 61 -8.72 8.94 -3.10
N VAL A 62 -8.15 9.67 -4.06
CA VAL A 62 -6.76 9.47 -4.49
C VAL A 62 -5.81 9.74 -3.34
N VAL A 63 -5.97 10.88 -2.65
CA VAL A 63 -5.09 11.27 -1.54
C VAL A 63 -5.14 10.23 -0.43
N LYS A 64 -6.34 9.76 -0.07
CA LYS A 64 -6.50 8.68 0.91
C LYS A 64 -5.78 7.42 0.43
N ARG A 65 -6.04 6.95 -0.80
CA ARG A 65 -5.44 5.73 -1.34
C ARG A 65 -3.91 5.79 -1.37
N LEU A 66 -3.32 6.92 -1.81
CA LEU A 66 -1.87 7.09 -1.84
C LEU A 66 -1.27 7.11 -0.43
N LYS A 67 -1.91 7.80 0.52
CA LYS A 67 -1.47 7.80 1.92
C LYS A 67 -1.57 6.42 2.55
N ASP A 68 -2.67 5.71 2.33
CA ASP A 68 -2.88 4.36 2.85
C ASP A 68 -1.78 3.43 2.35
N ILE A 69 -1.46 3.44 1.04
CA ILE A 69 -0.34 2.65 0.48
C ILE A 69 0.96 3.00 1.19
N ALA A 70 1.27 4.29 1.33
CA ALA A 70 2.57 4.72 1.85
C ALA A 70 2.72 4.48 3.37
N LEU A 71 1.67 4.68 4.16
CA LEU A 71 1.72 4.65 5.63
C LEU A 71 1.45 3.26 6.21
N THR A 72 0.72 2.41 5.50
CA THR A 72 0.45 1.03 5.95
C THR A 72 1.52 0.04 5.48
N THR A 73 2.38 0.44 4.54
CA THR A 73 3.58 -0.33 4.21
C THR A 73 4.51 -0.32 5.42
N PRO A 74 4.94 -1.48 5.94
CA PRO A 74 5.76 -1.55 7.15
C PRO A 74 7.03 -0.73 7.03
N PHE A 75 7.23 0.21 7.94
CA PHE A 75 8.51 0.90 8.06
C PHE A 75 9.54 -0.06 8.64
N LEU A 76 10.59 -0.35 7.85
CA LEU A 76 11.64 -1.28 8.23
C LEU A 76 12.24 -0.98 9.61
N LYS A 77 12.33 0.30 10.02
CA LYS A 77 12.89 0.69 11.32
C LYS A 77 12.15 0.11 12.52
N GLU A 78 10.84 -0.09 12.42
CA GLU A 78 9.97 -0.55 13.52
C GLU A 78 9.95 -2.08 13.66
N LEU A 79 10.50 -2.81 12.68
CA LEU A 79 10.53 -4.27 12.69
C LEU A 79 11.62 -4.82 13.63
N HIS A 80 11.39 -6.04 14.12
CA HIS A 80 12.41 -6.82 14.84
C HIS A 80 13.66 -7.04 13.96
N PRO A 81 14.89 -7.00 14.51
CA PRO A 81 16.13 -7.24 13.75
C PRO A 81 16.07 -8.48 12.85
N PHE A 82 15.52 -9.59 13.36
CA PHE A 82 15.25 -10.81 12.57
C PHE A 82 14.51 -10.55 11.25
N TYR A 83 13.38 -9.82 11.30
CA TYR A 83 12.61 -9.49 10.10
C TYR A 83 13.31 -8.47 9.21
N LYS A 84 14.10 -7.55 9.78
CA LYS A 84 14.91 -6.61 9.00
C LYS A 84 15.94 -7.34 8.16
N GLU A 85 16.66 -8.29 8.75
CA GLU A 85 17.63 -9.13 8.04
C GLU A 85 16.94 -9.96 6.96
N LEU A 86 15.83 -10.62 7.30
CA LEU A 86 15.10 -11.45 6.35
C LEU A 86 14.55 -10.65 5.16
N LEU A 87 14.07 -9.42 5.41
CA LEU A 87 13.63 -8.51 4.37
C LEU A 87 14.78 -7.97 3.53
N SER A 88 15.95 -7.70 4.13
CA SER A 88 17.11 -7.18 3.41
C SER A 88 17.64 -8.15 2.35
N VAL A 89 17.42 -9.45 2.54
CA VAL A 89 17.78 -10.49 1.55
C VAL A 89 16.77 -10.57 0.40
N LEU A 90 15.51 -10.23 0.64
CA LEU A 90 14.43 -10.38 -0.34
C LEU A 90 14.13 -9.10 -1.13
N ILE A 91 14.34 -7.94 -0.51
CA ILE A 91 13.82 -6.67 -0.99
C ILE A 91 14.93 -5.63 -0.95
N ASP A 92 15.06 -4.87 -2.04
CA ASP A 92 15.83 -3.63 -2.05
C ASP A 92 15.11 -2.57 -1.19
N ILE A 93 15.60 -2.44 0.04
CA ILE A 93 15.10 -1.53 1.07
C ILE A 93 15.14 -0.07 0.62
N ASP A 94 16.21 0.33 -0.08
CA ASP A 94 16.40 1.72 -0.48
C ASP A 94 15.45 2.09 -1.61
N SER A 95 15.27 1.19 -2.58
CA SER A 95 14.28 1.34 -3.64
C SER A 95 12.87 1.43 -3.07
N LEU A 96 12.50 0.53 -2.14
CA LEU A 96 11.21 0.57 -1.46
C LEU A 96 10.97 1.91 -0.75
N LYS A 97 11.95 2.37 0.05
CA LYS A 97 11.85 3.63 0.80
C LYS A 97 11.71 4.83 -0.12
N LYS A 98 12.47 4.88 -1.21
CA LYS A 98 12.38 5.93 -2.23
C LYS A 98 10.99 5.96 -2.85
N SER A 99 10.47 4.82 -3.31
CA SER A 99 9.15 4.73 -3.94
C SER A 99 8.00 5.06 -2.98
N VAL A 100 8.01 4.55 -1.75
CA VAL A 100 7.03 4.91 -0.71
C VAL A 100 7.03 6.43 -0.44
N SER A 101 8.21 7.03 -0.32
CA SER A 101 8.35 8.47 -0.10
C SER A 101 7.80 9.30 -1.27
N ARG A 102 8.03 8.85 -2.51
CA ARG A 102 7.49 9.51 -3.73
C ARG A 102 5.97 9.43 -3.77
N ILE A 103 5.38 8.27 -3.47
CA ILE A 103 3.92 8.07 -3.39
C ILE A 103 3.32 8.99 -2.31
N TYR A 104 3.93 9.04 -1.12
CA TYR A 104 3.46 9.91 -0.04
C TYR A 104 3.49 11.39 -0.45
N ARG A 105 4.62 11.87 -0.99
CA ARG A 105 4.76 13.26 -1.46
C ARG A 105 3.76 13.60 -2.57
N ALA A 106 3.47 12.66 -3.47
CA ALA A 106 2.49 12.87 -4.51
C ALA A 106 1.09 13.15 -3.97
N SER A 107 0.71 12.60 -2.81
CA SER A 107 -0.58 12.92 -2.18
C SER A 107 -0.72 14.42 -1.86
N SER A 108 0.36 15.08 -1.44
CA SER A 108 0.39 16.53 -1.20
C SER A 108 0.33 17.34 -2.50
N ILE A 109 1.00 16.87 -3.55
CA ILE A 109 0.99 17.50 -4.88
C ILE A 109 -0.43 17.45 -5.49
N VAL A 110 -1.09 16.29 -5.43
CA VAL A 110 -2.46 16.11 -5.91
C VAL A 110 -3.43 17.04 -5.17
N ASN A 111 -3.31 17.15 -3.85
CA ASN A 111 -4.07 18.11 -3.05
C ASN A 111 -3.85 19.57 -3.48
N LYS A 112 -2.60 19.98 -3.74
CA LYS A 112 -2.28 21.34 -4.20
C LYS A 112 -2.95 21.64 -5.53
N ILE A 113 -2.88 20.71 -6.48
CA ILE A 113 -3.50 20.83 -7.81
C ILE A 113 -5.02 20.88 -7.70
N SER A 114 -5.62 20.06 -6.84
CA SER A 114 -7.06 20.09 -6.57
C SER A 114 -7.51 21.48 -6.12
N ARG A 115 -6.83 22.07 -5.12
CA ARG A 115 -7.13 23.43 -4.62
C ARG A 115 -6.98 24.49 -5.70
N GLU A 116 -5.92 24.41 -6.51
CA GLU A 116 -5.68 25.33 -7.62
C GLU A 116 -6.82 25.29 -8.66
N CYS A 117 -7.22 24.08 -9.08
CA CYS A 117 -8.30 23.88 -10.04
C CYS A 117 -9.67 24.31 -9.47
N ILE A 118 -9.95 24.00 -8.20
CA ILE A 118 -11.18 24.45 -7.51
C ILE A 118 -11.23 25.98 -7.47
N ARG A 119 -10.12 26.66 -7.16
CA ARG A 119 -10.06 28.13 -7.19
C ARG A 119 -10.39 28.68 -8.57
N LYS A 120 -9.83 28.08 -9.64
CA LYS A 120 -10.13 28.46 -11.03
C LYS A 120 -11.60 28.25 -11.39
N VAL A 121 -12.21 27.13 -10.98
CA VAL A 121 -13.65 26.88 -11.17
C VAL A 121 -14.52 27.92 -10.47
N ARG A 122 -14.17 28.32 -9.23
CA ARG A 122 -14.90 29.37 -8.50
C ARG A 122 -14.89 30.70 -9.26
N GLN A 123 -13.77 31.04 -9.89
CA GLN A 123 -13.56 32.28 -10.64
C GLN A 123 -14.11 32.28 -12.06
N SER A 124 -14.44 31.11 -12.64
CA SER A 124 -14.99 31.01 -14.01
C SER A 124 -16.26 31.83 -14.21
N LYS A 125 -16.40 32.49 -15.37
CA LYS A 125 -17.60 33.28 -15.71
C LYS A 125 -18.57 32.53 -16.63
N ASP A 126 -18.12 31.44 -17.23
CA ASP A 126 -18.87 30.65 -18.21
C ASP A 126 -18.77 29.14 -17.95
N HIS A 127 -19.68 28.37 -18.54
CA HIS A 127 -19.77 26.92 -18.36
C HIS A 127 -18.56 26.17 -18.98
N ASN A 128 -18.05 26.65 -20.11
CA ASN A 128 -16.93 26.01 -20.81
C ASN A 128 -15.65 26.08 -19.98
N SER A 129 -15.38 27.21 -19.33
CA SER A 129 -14.26 27.40 -18.41
C SER A 129 -14.34 26.46 -17.21
N ILE A 130 -15.54 26.24 -16.65
CA ILE A 130 -15.74 25.29 -15.54
C ILE A 130 -15.31 23.87 -15.98
N ILE A 131 -15.83 23.40 -17.11
CA ILE A 131 -15.51 22.07 -17.66
C ILE A 131 -14.01 21.99 -17.97
N LYS A 132 -13.42 23.03 -18.57
CA LYS A 132 -11.99 23.10 -18.90
C LYS A 132 -11.12 22.91 -17.66
N HIS A 133 -11.44 23.58 -16.55
CA HIS A 133 -10.68 23.44 -15.31
C HIS A 133 -10.86 22.07 -14.64
N ARG A 134 -12.06 21.46 -14.70
CA ARG A 134 -12.24 20.07 -14.26
C ARG A 134 -11.41 19.11 -15.12
N ARG A 135 -11.47 19.21 -16.45
CA ARG A 135 -10.68 18.37 -17.37
C ARG A 135 -9.18 18.53 -17.11
N SER A 136 -8.73 19.76 -16.88
CA SER A 136 -7.34 20.06 -16.51
C SER A 136 -6.92 19.34 -15.23
N TYR A 137 -7.77 19.32 -14.19
CA TYR A 137 -7.51 18.55 -12.96
C TYR A 137 -7.29 17.06 -13.26
N PHE A 138 -8.21 16.42 -13.99
CA PHE A 138 -8.09 14.98 -14.31
C PHE A 138 -6.89 14.67 -15.20
N GLY A 139 -6.55 15.54 -16.15
CA GLY A 139 -5.34 15.40 -16.97
C GLY A 139 -4.06 15.46 -16.14
N ARG A 140 -3.96 16.42 -15.21
CA ARG A 140 -2.81 16.55 -14.30
C ARG A 140 -2.73 15.38 -13.32
N LEU A 141 -3.88 14.94 -12.79
CA LEU A 141 -3.97 13.76 -11.95
C LEU A 141 -3.46 12.52 -12.68
N LYS A 142 -3.92 12.27 -13.91
CA LYS A 142 -3.46 11.14 -14.74
C LYS A 142 -1.95 11.19 -14.96
N SER A 143 -1.40 12.37 -15.29
CA SER A 143 0.04 12.55 -15.50
C SER A 143 0.85 12.21 -14.25
N ILE A 144 0.40 12.65 -13.07
CA ILE A 144 1.06 12.34 -11.79
C ILE A 144 1.01 10.84 -11.50
N LEU A 145 -0.18 10.22 -11.61
CA LEU A 145 -0.34 8.80 -11.36
C LEU A 145 0.50 7.95 -12.33
N LYS A 146 0.56 8.31 -13.62
CA LYS A 146 1.40 7.64 -14.62
C LYS A 146 2.89 7.72 -14.27
N LYS A 147 3.36 8.84 -13.71
CA LYS A 147 4.76 8.97 -13.23
C LYS A 147 5.07 8.06 -12.03
N LEU A 148 4.06 7.71 -11.23
CA LEU A 148 4.19 6.80 -10.08
C LEU A 148 4.03 5.33 -10.44
N ASP A 149 3.73 4.98 -11.70
CA ASP A 149 3.44 3.58 -12.08
C ASP A 149 4.60 2.63 -11.74
N LYS A 150 5.84 3.07 -11.99
CA LYS A 150 7.04 2.33 -11.60
C LYS A 150 7.16 2.20 -10.08
N ASP A 151 6.87 3.26 -9.34
CA ASP A 151 6.90 3.26 -7.87
C ASP A 151 5.85 2.30 -7.29
N PHE A 152 4.64 2.23 -7.87
CA PHE A 152 3.61 1.27 -7.45
C PHE A 152 4.06 -0.17 -7.66
N LYS A 153 4.71 -0.49 -8.79
CA LYS A 153 5.21 -1.83 -9.08
C LYS A 153 6.30 -2.26 -8.09
N VAL A 154 7.23 -1.37 -7.76
CA VAL A 154 8.27 -1.60 -6.75
C VAL A 154 7.64 -1.90 -5.39
N VAL A 155 6.74 -1.03 -4.94
CA VAL A 155 6.06 -1.20 -3.64
C VAL A 155 5.22 -2.48 -3.65
N ARG A 156 4.45 -2.75 -4.69
CA ARG A 156 3.61 -3.95 -4.79
C ARG A 156 4.43 -5.22 -4.73
N LYS A 157 5.55 -5.30 -5.45
CA LYS A 157 6.46 -6.45 -5.42
C LYS A 157 6.97 -6.70 -4.00
N ALA A 158 7.51 -5.65 -3.36
CA ALA A 158 7.98 -5.73 -1.98
C ALA A 158 6.89 -6.18 -1.00
N GLN A 159 5.67 -5.63 -1.12
CA GLN A 159 4.53 -6.02 -0.29
C GLN A 159 4.15 -7.49 -0.50
N LEU A 160 4.17 -7.99 -1.73
CA LEU A 160 3.88 -9.40 -2.03
C LEU A 160 4.98 -10.33 -1.48
N ASP A 161 6.24 -9.92 -1.54
CA ASP A 161 7.34 -10.69 -0.96
C ASP A 161 7.28 -10.69 0.58
N MET A 162 6.87 -9.58 1.20
CA MET A 162 6.58 -9.50 2.63
C MET A 162 5.50 -10.47 3.07
N LEU A 163 4.45 -10.65 2.27
CA LEU A 163 3.35 -11.58 2.57
C LEU A 163 3.76 -13.06 2.54
N LYS A 164 4.90 -13.39 1.93
CA LYS A 164 5.44 -14.76 1.91
C LYS A 164 6.24 -15.10 3.17
N LEU A 165 6.59 -14.12 4.00
CA LEU A 165 7.38 -14.33 5.22
C LEU A 165 6.60 -15.17 6.24
N PRO A 166 7.26 -16.13 6.91
CA PRO A 166 6.65 -16.85 8.01
C PRO A 166 6.38 -15.89 9.18
N ASP A 167 5.24 -16.09 9.86
CA ASP A 167 4.92 -15.37 11.10
C ASP A 167 5.64 -16.02 12.28
N VAL A 168 6.87 -15.58 12.50
CA VAL A 168 7.75 -15.91 13.61
C VAL A 168 7.51 -14.94 14.77
N ARG A 169 7.43 -15.47 16.00
CA ARG A 169 7.44 -14.67 17.23
C ARG A 169 8.86 -14.72 17.84
N PRO A 170 9.73 -13.72 17.63
CA PRO A 170 11.13 -13.78 18.06
C PRO A 170 11.30 -13.76 19.58
N GLU A 171 10.26 -13.36 20.31
CA GLU A 171 10.25 -13.23 21.77
C GLU A 171 10.00 -14.57 22.48
N ILE A 172 9.61 -15.62 21.74
CA ILE A 172 9.33 -16.94 22.29
C ILE A 172 10.54 -17.83 22.12
N PHE A 173 10.81 -18.68 23.10
CA PHE A 173 11.84 -19.71 23.01
C PHE A 173 11.69 -20.50 21.71
N THR A 174 12.70 -20.39 20.85
CA THR A 174 12.69 -20.96 19.51
C THR A 174 13.93 -21.82 19.33
N VAL A 175 13.73 -23.11 19.06
CA VAL A 175 14.81 -24.04 18.72
C VAL A 175 15.01 -24.04 17.21
N VAL A 176 16.24 -23.78 16.76
CA VAL A 176 16.62 -23.82 15.34
C VAL A 176 17.38 -25.12 15.07
N VAL A 177 16.85 -25.96 14.17
CA VAL A 177 17.51 -27.20 13.74
C VAL A 177 18.25 -26.94 12.42
N ALA A 178 19.58 -26.91 12.45
CA ALA A 178 20.44 -26.65 11.28
C ALA A 178 21.28 -27.89 10.88
N GLY A 179 21.77 -27.91 9.63
CA GLY A 179 22.68 -28.96 9.11
C GLY A 179 22.66 -29.08 7.58
N PRO A 180 23.41 -30.01 6.97
CA PRO A 180 23.42 -30.23 5.51
C PRO A 180 22.07 -30.69 4.93
N PRO A 181 21.78 -30.49 3.62
CA PRO A 181 20.55 -31.03 3.02
C PRO A 181 20.44 -32.55 3.23
N ASN A 182 19.21 -33.07 3.35
CA ASN A 182 18.89 -34.50 3.46
C ASN A 182 19.37 -35.26 4.72
N VAL A 183 19.96 -34.60 5.73
CA VAL A 183 20.39 -35.22 7.01
C VAL A 183 19.25 -35.55 8.00
N GLY A 184 18.01 -35.70 7.53
CA GLY A 184 16.89 -36.11 8.39
C GLY A 184 16.29 -35.03 9.31
N LYS A 185 16.68 -33.75 9.21
CA LYS A 185 16.10 -32.64 10.02
C LYS A 185 14.57 -32.59 10.01
N SER A 186 13.96 -32.75 8.85
CA SER A 186 12.50 -32.74 8.71
C SER A 186 11.86 -33.94 9.40
N SER A 187 12.56 -35.09 9.45
CA SER A 187 12.12 -36.29 10.17
C SER A 187 12.21 -36.07 11.68
N LEU A 188 13.29 -35.46 12.17
CA LEU A 188 13.45 -35.08 13.58
C LEU A 188 12.33 -34.14 14.05
N ILE A 189 12.02 -33.12 13.26
CA ILE A 189 10.93 -32.17 13.58
C ILE A 189 9.57 -32.88 13.60
N ARG A 190 9.30 -33.81 12.67
CA ARG A 190 8.07 -34.61 12.67
C ARG A 190 7.96 -35.55 13.86
N ALA A 191 9.09 -36.07 14.35
CA ALA A 191 9.12 -36.96 15.51
C ALA A 191 8.86 -36.19 16.81
N ILE A 192 9.43 -34.98 16.95
CA ILE A 192 9.35 -34.17 18.17
C ILE A 192 8.06 -33.34 18.22
N THR A 193 7.48 -32.96 17.07
CA THR A 193 6.31 -32.08 17.03
C THR A 193 5.10 -32.74 16.36
N LYS A 194 3.89 -32.51 16.89
CA LYS A 194 2.62 -32.86 16.20
C LYS A 194 2.37 -32.04 14.92
N ALA A 195 3.25 -31.07 14.62
CA ALA A 195 3.09 -30.17 13.49
C ALA A 195 3.63 -30.79 12.19
N LYS A 196 2.81 -30.81 11.13
CA LYS A 196 3.32 -31.11 9.78
C LYS A 196 4.31 -30.02 9.37
N PRO A 197 5.59 -30.32 9.11
CA PRO A 197 6.57 -29.29 8.73
C PRO A 197 6.14 -28.66 7.40
N ARG A 198 5.87 -27.35 7.43
CA ARG A 198 5.68 -26.55 6.22
C ARG A 198 7.06 -26.12 5.74
N THR A 199 7.56 -26.72 4.67
CA THR A 199 8.73 -26.21 3.94
C THR A 199 8.32 -24.91 3.23
N THR A 200 8.61 -23.77 3.84
CA THR A 200 8.51 -22.47 3.17
C THR A 200 9.74 -22.28 2.28
N GLY A 201 9.55 -21.80 1.05
CA GLY A 201 10.60 -21.62 0.05
C GLY A 201 11.49 -20.41 0.34
N TYR A 202 12.22 -20.43 1.46
CA TYR A 202 13.20 -19.41 1.82
C TYR A 202 14.62 -19.82 1.44
N PRO A 203 15.48 -18.89 0.98
CA PRO A 203 16.73 -19.26 0.31
C PRO A 203 17.73 -20.04 1.19
N ARG A 204 17.64 -19.99 2.52
CA ARG A 204 18.53 -20.74 3.44
C ARG A 204 17.89 -21.19 4.76
N VAL A 205 16.56 -21.17 4.90
CA VAL A 205 15.88 -21.62 6.13
C VAL A 205 14.94 -22.78 5.79
N LYS A 206 15.43 -24.01 5.91
CA LYS A 206 14.61 -25.23 5.78
C LYS A 206 14.24 -25.76 7.16
N ALA A 207 13.38 -25.02 7.86
CA ALA A 207 12.43 -25.49 8.88
C ALA A 207 12.09 -24.33 9.84
N PHE A 208 10.79 -24.04 9.98
CA PHE A 208 10.28 -23.24 11.07
C PHE A 208 9.19 -24.06 11.75
N SER A 209 9.46 -24.64 12.93
CA SER A 209 8.46 -25.36 13.72
C SER A 209 8.01 -24.47 14.88
N ARG A 210 6.69 -24.24 14.94
CA ARG A 210 6.02 -23.54 16.03
C ARG A 210 5.94 -24.48 17.22
N PHE A 211 6.71 -24.21 18.27
CA PHE A 211 6.61 -24.90 19.56
C PHE A 211 5.58 -24.19 20.45
N ASP A 212 4.30 -24.29 20.08
CA ASP A 212 3.22 -24.01 21.03
C ASP A 212 2.90 -25.37 21.69
N ASN A 213 3.21 -25.51 22.98
CA ASN A 213 2.93 -26.64 23.88
C ASN A 213 4.05 -27.72 24.00
N PHE A 214 5.09 -27.38 24.76
CA PHE A 214 5.67 -28.34 25.70
C PHE A 214 5.06 -28.04 27.07
N HIS A 215 4.16 -28.90 27.53
CA HIS A 215 3.98 -29.09 28.96
C HIS A 215 4.93 -30.23 29.34
N VAL A 216 5.87 -29.94 30.23
CA VAL A 216 6.48 -30.98 31.07
C VAL A 216 5.45 -31.39 32.09
#